data_AF-A0A1E3PLF2-F1
#
_entry.id   AF-A0A1E3PLF2-F1
#
_cell.length_a   1.000
_cell.length_b   1.000
_cell.length_c   1.000
_cell.angle_alpha   90.00
_cell.angle_beta   90.00
_cell.angle_gamma   90.00
#
_symmetry.space_group_name_H-M   'P 1'
#
loop_
_entity.id
_entity.type
_entity.pdbx_description
1 polymer ?
#
loop_
_entity_poly.entity_id
_entity_poly.type
_entity_poly.pdbx_seq_one_letter_code
_entity_poly.pdbx_strand_id
1 'polypeptide(L)'
;DRKIAIRFRPIGGAPALVNVGLCRISANERWSAVIKFLSRRLLPSRDRNRTETVFCYIANSFAPSPDSQVGNVFDSYQIDDELMVSYCLVQAFG
;
A
#
# COMPACT_ATOMS: atom_id res chain seq x y z
N ASP A 1 16.06 -13.18 4.70
CA ASP A 1 14.95 -12.67 3.87
C ASP A 1 15.15 -11.20 3.50
N ARG A 2 15.14 -10.89 2.19
CA ARG A 2 15.21 -9.52 1.67
C ARG A 2 13.99 -8.73 2.11
N LYS A 3 14.18 -7.54 2.68
CA LYS A 3 13.09 -6.63 3.09
C LYS A 3 13.07 -5.41 2.19
N ILE A 4 11.88 -5.07 1.74
CA ILE A 4 11.61 -3.93 0.87
C ILE A 4 11.20 -2.73 1.72
N ALA A 5 11.86 -1.60 1.47
CA ALA A 5 11.50 -0.30 2.02
C ALA A 5 10.31 0.27 1.26
N ILE A 6 9.23 0.60 1.98
CA ILE A 6 7.99 1.13 1.41
C ILE A 6 7.64 2.45 2.09
N ARG A 7 7.40 3.47 1.28
CA ARG A 7 6.93 4.79 1.70
C ARG A 7 5.47 4.96 1.29
N PHE A 8 4.59 5.10 2.27
CA PHE A 8 3.17 5.31 2.05
C PHE A 8 2.84 6.80 1.96
N ARG A 9 2.05 7.20 0.97
CA ARG A 9 1.57 8.58 0.82
C ARG A 9 0.04 8.62 0.65
N PRO A 10 -0.68 9.39 1.48
CA PRO A 10 -2.12 9.58 1.27
C PRO A 10 -2.37 10.42 0.01
N ILE A 11 -3.42 10.07 -0.72
CA ILE A 11 -3.98 10.87 -1.81
C ILE A 11 -5.50 10.95 -1.66
N GLY A 12 -6.16 11.79 -2.46
CA GLY A 12 -7.63 11.82 -2.55
C GLY A 12 -8.33 12.10 -1.22
N GLY A 13 -7.71 12.88 -0.32
CA GLY A 13 -8.24 13.21 1.00
C GLY A 13 -8.15 12.09 2.05
N ALA A 14 -7.43 11.00 1.76
CA ALA A 14 -7.25 9.93 2.73
C ALA A 14 -6.43 10.37 3.96
N PRO A 15 -6.70 9.84 5.16
CA PRO A 15 -5.94 10.18 6.35
C PRO A 15 -4.46 9.80 6.22
N ALA A 16 -3.56 10.69 6.65
CA ALA A 16 -2.14 10.38 6.75
C ALA A 16 -1.90 9.33 7.85
N LEU A 17 -0.99 8.39 7.60
CA LEU A 17 -0.55 7.45 8.63
C LEU A 17 0.27 8.21 9.68
N VAL A 18 -0.22 8.28 10.92
CA VAL A 18 0.51 8.90 12.03
C VAL A 18 1.61 7.95 12.50
N ASN A 19 2.84 8.47 12.66
CA ASN A 19 4.01 7.74 13.15
C ASN A 19 4.42 6.52 12.33
N VAL A 20 4.03 6.46 11.05
CA VAL A 20 4.53 5.44 10.12
C VAL A 20 5.61 6.08 9.27
N GLY A 21 6.86 5.83 9.64
CA GLY A 21 8.02 6.14 8.80
C GLY A 21 8.15 5.13 7.65
N LEU A 22 9.39 4.81 7.28
CA LEU A 22 9.66 3.79 6.27
C LEU A 22 9.21 2.40 6.76
N CYS A 23 8.24 1.80 6.07
CA CYS A 23 7.77 0.45 6.38
C CYS A 23 8.69 -0.57 5.71
N ARG A 24 8.98 -1.68 6.39
CA ARG A 24 9.76 -2.77 5.81
C ARG A 24 8.91 -4.04 5.72
N ILE A 25 8.66 -4.49 4.50
CA ILE A 25 7.87 -5.69 4.20
C ILE A 25 8.78 -6.73 3.54
N SER A 26 8.59 -8.00 3.85
CA SER A 26 9.37 -9.07 3.21
C SER A 26 9.10 -9.09 1.70
N ALA A 27 10.14 -9.23 0.89
CA ALA A 27 10.02 -9.35 -0.56
C ALA A 27 9.19 -10.58 -0.99
N ASN A 28 9.03 -11.56 -0.11
CA ASN A 28 8.25 -12.79 -0.35
C ASN A 28 6.76 -12.65 -0.04
N GLU A 29 6.34 -11.52 0.53
CA GLU A 29 4.92 -11.28 0.80
C GLU A 29 4.15 -10.97 -0.49
N ARG A 30 2.84 -11.23 -0.44
CA ARG A 30 1.90 -10.81 -1.49
C ARG A 30 1.46 -9.37 -1.26
N TRP A 31 1.07 -8.70 -2.33
CA TRP A 31 0.57 -7.33 -2.28
C TRP A 31 -0.67 -7.16 -1.38
N SER A 32 -1.50 -8.20 -1.28
CA SER A 32 -2.60 -8.26 -0.31
C SER A 32 -2.17 -8.00 1.14
N ALA A 33 -0.94 -8.32 1.53
CA ALA A 33 -0.41 -7.98 2.86
C ALA A 33 -0.22 -6.47 3.05
N VAL A 34 0.21 -5.75 2.00
CA VAL A 34 0.35 -4.29 1.98
C VAL A 34 -1.01 -3.63 2.15
N ILE A 35 -2.00 -4.06 1.35
CA ILE A 35 -3.38 -3.58 1.42
C ILE A 35 -3.94 -3.81 2.83
N LYS A 36 -3.83 -5.04 3.35
CA LYS A 36 -4.31 -5.40 4.69
C LYS A 36 -3.62 -4.61 5.80
N PHE A 37 -2.34 -4.28 5.65
CA PHE A 37 -1.62 -3.42 6.58
C PHE A 37 -2.25 -2.02 6.64
N LEU A 38 -2.48 -1.39 5.48
CA LEU A 38 -3.09 -0.07 5.41
C LEU A 38 -4.54 -0.09 5.88
N SER A 39 -5.35 -1.07 5.46
CA SER A 39 -6.74 -1.23 5.90
C SER A 39 -6.86 -1.27 7.42
N ARG A 40 -6.02 -2.04 8.11
CA ARG A 40 -6.05 -2.10 9.58
C ARG A 40 -5.65 -0.79 10.26
N ARG A 41 -4.78 0.00 9.64
CA ARG A 41 -4.31 1.28 10.17
C ARG A 41 -5.31 2.41 9.95
N LEU A 42 -5.93 2.44 8.77
CA LEU A 42 -6.82 3.51 8.34
C LEU A 42 -8.27 3.27 8.77
N LEU A 43 -8.67 1.99 8.91
CA LEU A 43 -10.04 1.58 9.21
C LEU A 43 -10.07 0.73 10.50
N PRO A 44 -9.68 1.28 11.66
CA PRO A 44 -9.38 0.50 12.87
C PRO A 44 -10.58 -0.13 13.57
N SER A 45 -11.85 0.26 13.34
CA SER A 45 -12.98 -0.40 14.02
C SER A 45 -14.42 -0.10 13.57
N ARG A 46 -15.22 -1.18 13.67
CA ARG A 46 -16.65 -1.38 13.96
C ARG A 46 -17.73 -1.51 12.89
N ASP A 47 -17.56 -1.02 11.67
CA ASP A 47 -18.55 -1.33 10.61
C ASP A 47 -17.94 -2.16 9.49
N ARG A 48 -17.77 -3.47 9.76
CA ARG A 48 -17.43 -4.46 8.72
C ARG A 48 -18.48 -4.57 7.61
N ASN A 49 -19.59 -3.84 7.76
CA ASN A 49 -20.69 -3.79 6.80
C ASN A 49 -20.51 -2.70 5.73
N ARG A 50 -19.44 -1.90 5.81
CA ARG A 50 -19.08 -0.94 4.77
C ARG A 50 -17.94 -1.53 3.96
N THR A 51 -18.14 -1.66 2.65
CA THR A 51 -17.20 -2.18 1.64
C THR A 51 -15.98 -1.26 1.45
N GLU A 52 -15.42 -0.75 2.55
CA GLU A 52 -14.33 0.21 2.53
C GLU A 52 -13.05 -0.51 2.15
N THR A 53 -12.69 -0.35 0.90
CA THR A 53 -11.47 -0.89 0.33
C THR A 53 -10.42 0.21 0.34
N VAL A 54 -9.21 -0.12 0.81
CA VAL A 54 -8.06 0.76 0.63
C VAL A 54 -7.43 0.43 -0.72
N PHE A 55 -7.38 1.41 -1.61
CA PHE A 55 -6.73 1.30 -2.90
C PHE A 55 -5.27 1.72 -2.77
N CYS A 56 -4.36 0.94 -3.34
CA CYS A 56 -2.92 1.16 -3.30
C CYS A 56 -2.39 1.27 -4.72
N TYR A 57 -1.67 2.35 -5.02
CA TYR A 57 -1.19 2.67 -6.36
C TYR A 57 0.32 2.81 -6.39
N ILE A 58 0.91 2.34 -7.48
CA ILE A 58 2.32 2.56 -7.84
C ILE A 58 2.38 3.67 -8.89
N ALA A 59 3.35 4.56 -8.76
CA ALA A 59 3.57 5.69 -9.65
C ALA A 59 2.33 6.58 -9.90
N ASN A 60 1.36 6.59 -8.97
CA ASN A 60 0.07 7.26 -9.13
C ASN A 60 -0.67 6.88 -10.43
N SER A 61 -0.55 5.63 -10.86
CA SER A 61 -1.11 5.18 -12.14
C SER A 61 -1.93 3.91 -11.99
N PHE A 62 -1.35 2.81 -11.47
CA PHE A 62 -2.02 1.51 -11.45
C PHE A 62 -1.99 0.86 -10.07
N ALA A 63 -2.94 -0.04 -9.82
CA ALA A 63 -3.01 -0.85 -8.61
C ALA A 63 -2.44 -2.26 -8.88
N PRO A 64 -1.38 -2.71 -8.18
CA PRO A 64 -0.88 -4.07 -8.34
C PRO A 64 -1.92 -5.12 -7.97
N SER A 65 -1.86 -6.29 -8.61
CA SER A 65 -2.72 -7.42 -8.25
C SER A 65 -2.46 -7.84 -6.79
N PRO A 66 -3.49 -8.17 -5.99
CA PRO A 66 -3.33 -8.66 -4.62
C PRO A 66 -2.43 -9.90 -4.50
N ASP A 67 -2.28 -10.67 -5.57
CA ASP A 67 -1.42 -11.85 -5.63
C ASP A 67 0.02 -11.56 -6.11
N SER A 68 0.29 -10.36 -6.62
CA SER A 68 1.64 -9.97 -7.00
C SER A 68 2.58 -10.01 -5.80
N GLN A 69 3.80 -10.49 -6.02
CA GLN A 69 4.84 -10.52 -5.00
C GLN A 69 5.45 -9.13 -4.82
N VAL A 70 5.64 -8.68 -3.56
CA VAL A 70 6.15 -7.34 -3.23
C VAL A 70 7.55 -7.12 -3.82
N GLY A 71 8.41 -8.15 -3.81
CA GLY A 71 9.75 -8.08 -4.42
C GLY A 71 9.69 -7.75 -5.92
N ASN A 72 8.80 -8.39 -6.67
CA ASN A 72 8.68 -8.17 -8.12
C ASN A 72 8.16 -6.75 -8.43
N VAL A 73 7.21 -6.26 -7.63
CA VAL A 73 6.72 -4.88 -7.76
C VAL A 73 7.84 -3.89 -7.43
N PHE A 74 8.63 -4.16 -6.38
CA PHE A 74 9.79 -3.33 -6.04
C PHE A 74 10.82 -3.29 -7.15
N ASP A 75 11.26 -4.45 -7.64
CA ASP A 75 12.30 -4.57 -8.67
C ASP A 75 11.92 -3.84 -9.97
N SER A 76 10.63 -3.68 -10.23
CA SER A 76 10.12 -3.01 -11.43
C SER A 76 9.89 -1.50 -11.26
N TYR A 77 9.59 -1.01 -10.05
CA TYR A 77 9.03 0.34 -9.86
C TYR A 77 9.63 1.14 -8.69
N GLN A 78 10.70 0.66 -8.08
CA GLN A 78 11.38 1.40 -7.02
C GLN A 78 11.99 2.72 -7.52
N ILE A 79 12.15 3.67 -6.60
CA ILE A 79 12.89 4.90 -6.80
C ILE A 79 13.78 5.08 -5.58
N ASP A 80 15.08 5.25 -5.80
CA ASP A 80 16.08 5.46 -4.74
C ASP A 80 16.00 4.41 -3.60
N ASP A 81 15.95 3.12 -3.94
CA ASP A 81 15.86 2.00 -2.99
C ASP A 81 14.56 1.95 -2.15
N GLU A 82 13.53 2.72 -2.54
CA GLU A 82 12.22 2.74 -1.89
C GLU A 82 11.07 2.49 -2.88
N LEU A 83 10.06 1.73 -2.44
CA LEU A 83 8.78 1.66 -3.16
C LEU A 83 7.85 2.76 -2.66
N MET A 84 7.50 3.68 -3.55
CA MET A 84 6.47 4.68 -3.27
C MET A 84 5.09 4.09 -3.52
N VAL A 85 4.24 4.09 -2.48
CA VAL A 85 2.88 3.57 -2.54
C VAL A 85 1.91 4.67 -2.14
N SER A 86 1.12 5.14 -3.10
CA SER A 86 0.04 6.07 -2.84
C SER A 86 -1.21 5.32 -2.45
N TYR A 87 -2.00 5.85 -1.51
CA TYR A 87 -3.22 5.18 -1.05
C TYR A 87 -4.42 6.11 -0.87
N CYS A 88 -5.62 5.57 -1.09
CA CYS A 88 -6.88 6.25 -0.85
C CYS A 88 -8.05 5.30 -0.56
N LEU A 89 -9.16 5.86 -0.08
CA LEU A 89 -10.37 5.10 0.32
C LEU A 89 -11.41 4.97 -0.79
N VAL A 90 -11.19 5.65 -1.91
CA VAL A 90 -12.01 5.58 -3.14
C VAL A 90 -11.09 5.30 -4.32
N GLN A 91 -11.61 4.75 -5.41
CA GLN A 91 -10.81 4.54 -6.61
C GLN A 91 -10.36 5.91 -7.17
N ALA A 92 -9.05 6.09 -7.34
CA ALA A 92 -8.46 7.34 -7.85
C ALA A 92 -7.91 7.20 -9.27
N PHE A 93 -7.44 6.01 -9.64
CA PHE A 93 -6.89 5.71 -10.96
C PHE A 93 -7.49 4.39 -11.48
N GLY A 94 -7.52 4.27 -12.82
CA GLY A 94 -8.12 3.17 -13.58
C GLY A 94 -7.06 2.25 -14.19
#